data_AF-A0A2V5KZ50-F1
#
_entry.id   AF-A0A2V5KZ50-F1
#
_cell.length_a   1.000
_cell.length_b   1.000
_cell.length_c   1.000
_cell.angle_alpha   90.00
_cell.angle_beta   90.00
_cell.angle_gamma   90.00
#
_symmetry.space_group_name_H-M   'P 1'
#
loop_
_entity.id
_entity.type
_entity.pdbx_description
1 polymer ?
#
loop_
_entity_poly.entity_id
_entity_poly.type
_entity_poly.pdbx_seq_one_letter_code
_entity_poly.pdbx_strand_id
1 'polypeptide(L)'
;MRLGYAAATIFVAMMKLLRRHKNWLMIVIAILAIPFVFYFVQRPDYGAMRSDRFAHMYDRDVSMLEAQQIGRLLTLAQAIGMSDFVRTLTAGAGMNQNQVAVQFIINLLVLRHEAERLGLRPSASEIADVVRKLPAFQSESGFDINKFTDFVRNGLAPMGLGEEHIEQLVRDEICVNEIKRLLAAGITVSKGELDENFRRGYDKFYVSVIRFRPTDFQDGITVNDEDVQKYYDAHKAELKTDEKRKVQFVRLGLTEEQTKLTGKERIEVLQKLSDRATDLTQALLEKGADFKQAAEKFQLPVHETGEFTAAAPDPQLKSNPQLGAAAFKLSAQEPNSDPIQVADGFYILHLTGANETRPLTLEEAKPKIVEAIKKARSRELMSTKGAEVVNQLREATKSGQLLEAAIQKAGAKPEKLPPFSLIEEEKTKPDGNEPKKESADLAAIKEAVAFLNAGEISDFSPSGESGFIAVLEKREPFADANAGEKKAAFEKRILDNKQRIVLYEWLRERQQAAGLQSSKG
;
A
#
# COMPACT_ATOMS: atom_id res chain seq x y z
N MET A 1 -14.59 63.37 -12.85
CA MET A 1 -13.14 63.45 -12.53
C MET A 1 -12.80 63.64 -11.03
N ARG A 2 -13.75 63.62 -10.08
CA ARG A 2 -13.45 63.84 -8.65
C ARG A 2 -13.50 62.60 -7.73
N LEU A 3 -13.89 61.41 -8.20
CA LEU A 3 -13.88 60.18 -7.37
C LEU A 3 -12.57 59.37 -7.42
N GLY A 4 -11.78 59.45 -8.49
CA GLY A 4 -10.53 58.69 -8.62
C GLY A 4 -9.38 59.17 -7.73
N TYR A 5 -9.37 60.45 -7.37
CA TYR A 5 -8.32 61.03 -6.53
C TYR A 5 -8.48 60.65 -5.04
N ALA A 6 -9.70 60.38 -4.55
CA ALA A 6 -9.93 60.01 -3.15
C ALA A 6 -9.40 58.60 -2.83
N ALA A 7 -9.63 57.63 -3.72
CA ALA A 7 -9.17 56.24 -3.54
C ALA A 7 -7.63 56.11 -3.58
N ALA A 8 -6.98 56.84 -4.49
CA ALA A 8 -5.51 56.88 -4.56
C ALA A 8 -4.89 57.53 -3.30
N THR A 9 -5.52 58.56 -2.75
CA THR A 9 -5.03 59.23 -1.53
C THR A 9 -5.21 58.34 -0.28
N ILE A 10 -6.30 57.56 -0.20
CA ILE A 10 -6.53 56.58 0.88
C ILE A 10 -5.51 55.44 0.80
N PHE A 11 -5.21 54.92 -0.40
CA PHE A 11 -4.24 53.84 -0.58
C PHE A 11 -2.81 54.28 -0.26
N VAL A 12 -2.44 55.50 -0.64
CA VAL A 12 -1.13 56.09 -0.31
C VAL A 12 -1.02 56.41 1.18
N ALA A 13 -2.10 56.90 1.83
CA ALA A 13 -2.14 57.12 3.27
C ALA A 13 -2.06 55.79 4.05
N MET A 14 -2.75 54.74 3.59
CA MET A 14 -2.74 53.40 4.18
C MET A 14 -1.35 52.73 4.06
N MET A 15 -0.68 52.87 2.91
CA MET A 15 0.71 52.41 2.75
C MET A 15 1.71 53.22 3.58
N LYS A 16 1.48 54.52 3.79
CA LYS A 16 2.34 55.36 4.65
C LYS A 16 2.16 55.00 6.13
N LEU A 17 0.95 54.63 6.56
CA LEU A 17 0.65 54.12 7.90
C LEU A 17 1.30 52.74 8.16
N LEU A 18 1.20 51.82 7.18
CA LEU A 18 1.84 50.50 7.21
C LEU A 18 3.38 50.59 7.26
N ARG A 19 3.99 51.54 6.53
CA ARG A 19 5.44 51.78 6.58
C ARG A 19 5.88 52.45 7.88
N ARG A 20 5.08 53.37 8.44
CA ARG A 20 5.41 54.11 9.66
C ARG A 20 5.33 53.25 10.93
N HIS A 21 4.52 52.19 10.92
CA HIS A 21 4.39 51.25 12.03
C HIS A 21 4.98 49.86 11.76
N LYS A 22 5.77 49.67 10.68
CA LYS A 22 6.36 48.38 10.28
C LYS A 22 7.09 47.66 11.43
N ASN A 23 7.82 48.39 12.27
CA ASN A 23 8.54 47.79 13.41
C ASN A 23 7.58 47.33 14.52
N TRP A 24 6.51 48.07 14.79
CA TRP A 24 5.49 47.67 15.78
C TRP A 24 4.59 46.56 15.25
N LEU A 25 4.23 46.61 13.96
CA LEU A 25 3.46 45.57 13.28
C LEU A 25 4.24 44.26 13.17
N MET A 26 5.57 44.30 12.96
CA MET A 26 6.41 43.08 13.04
C MET A 26 6.45 42.51 14.46
N ILE A 27 6.46 43.34 15.50
CA ILE A 27 6.41 42.86 16.90
C ILE A 27 5.04 42.24 17.19
N VAL A 28 3.94 42.84 16.75
CA VAL A 28 2.58 42.30 16.93
C VAL A 28 2.37 41.01 16.12
N ILE A 29 2.88 40.94 14.88
CA ILE A 29 2.86 39.72 14.06
C ILE A 29 3.75 38.64 14.67
N ALA A 30 4.92 38.98 15.21
CA ALA A 30 5.77 38.02 15.93
C ALA A 30 5.08 37.49 17.19
N ILE A 31 4.44 38.37 17.98
CA ILE A 31 3.70 37.98 19.20
C ILE A 31 2.44 37.17 18.87
N LEU A 32 1.75 37.43 17.77
CA LEU A 32 0.60 36.63 17.30
C LEU A 32 1.02 35.33 16.61
N ALA A 33 2.21 35.29 16.01
CA ALA A 33 2.76 34.07 15.41
C ALA A 33 3.33 33.11 16.46
N ILE A 34 3.78 33.59 17.63
CA ILE A 34 4.31 32.72 18.70
C ILE A 34 3.28 31.70 19.20
N PRO A 35 2.01 32.04 19.51
CA PRO A 35 0.97 31.06 19.82
C PRO A 35 0.67 30.13 18.65
N PHE A 36 0.71 30.63 17.41
CA PHE A 36 0.43 29.85 16.20
C PHE A 36 1.55 28.81 15.92
N VAL A 37 2.81 29.19 16.16
CA VAL A 37 3.96 28.29 16.11
C VAL A 37 3.92 27.28 17.27
N PHE A 38 3.40 27.64 18.43
CA PHE A 38 3.24 26.69 19.55
C PHE A 38 2.01 25.77 19.44
N TYR A 39 0.96 26.16 18.68
CA TYR A 39 -0.29 25.39 18.53
C TYR A 39 -0.32 24.53 17.25
N PHE A 40 0.26 24.99 16.13
CA PHE A 40 0.29 24.24 14.85
C PHE A 40 1.60 23.49 14.57
N VAL A 41 2.70 23.83 15.25
CA VAL A 41 3.82 22.89 15.37
C VAL A 41 3.47 22.01 16.55
N GLN A 42 2.93 20.81 16.29
CA GLN A 42 3.12 19.70 17.22
C GLN A 42 4.59 19.71 17.58
N ARG A 43 4.94 20.19 18.78
CA ARG A 43 6.29 20.09 19.27
C ARG A 43 6.60 18.60 19.29
N PRO A 44 7.54 18.09 18.46
CA PRO A 44 8.37 17.01 18.98
C PRO A 44 8.98 17.59 20.26
N ASP A 45 9.03 16.78 21.30
CA ASP A 45 9.76 17.11 22.49
C ASP A 45 11.21 17.50 22.11
N TYR A 46 11.48 18.82 22.01
CA TYR A 46 12.82 19.37 21.78
C TYR A 46 13.65 19.34 23.08
N GLY A 47 13.29 18.48 24.03
CA GLY A 47 14.20 17.86 25.00
C GLY A 47 14.99 16.66 24.45
N ALA A 48 14.69 16.17 23.24
CA ALA A 48 15.30 14.94 22.69
C ALA A 48 16.54 15.15 21.78
N MET A 49 17.17 16.33 21.77
CA MET A 49 18.56 16.43 21.30
C MET A 49 19.48 15.98 22.46
N ARG A 50 19.68 14.66 22.54
CA ARG A 50 20.41 13.84 23.54
C ARG A 50 19.51 12.93 24.40
N SER A 51 18.65 12.13 23.79
CA SER A 51 18.56 10.76 24.32
C SER A 51 19.56 9.91 23.55
N ASP A 52 20.77 9.71 24.10
CA ASP A 52 21.69 8.65 23.66
C ASP A 52 21.12 7.25 24.01
N ARG A 53 19.79 7.12 24.02
CA ARG A 53 19.04 6.01 24.57
C ARG A 53 18.04 5.53 23.52
N PHE A 54 18.22 4.29 23.12
CA PHE A 54 17.33 3.54 22.24
C PHE A 54 16.13 2.98 22.99
N ALA A 55 16.36 2.32 24.13
CA ALA A 55 15.32 1.73 24.96
C ALA A 55 15.77 1.64 26.43
N HIS A 56 14.83 1.50 27.36
CA HIS A 56 15.12 1.10 28.74
C HIS A 56 14.60 -0.32 28.92
N MET A 57 15.48 -1.27 29.25
CA MET A 57 15.16 -2.70 29.34
C MET A 57 15.91 -3.36 30.50
N TYR A 58 15.24 -4.19 31.30
CA TYR A 58 15.84 -4.90 32.44
C TYR A 58 16.65 -3.97 33.36
N ASP A 59 16.06 -2.83 33.74
CA ASP A 59 16.69 -1.80 34.58
C ASP A 59 18.00 -1.20 34.03
N ARG A 60 18.28 -1.37 32.73
CA ARG A 60 19.40 -0.73 32.03
C ARG A 60 18.95 0.08 30.82
N ASP A 61 19.64 1.20 30.59
CA ASP A 61 19.47 1.98 29.36
C ASP A 61 20.31 1.35 28.22
N VAL A 62 19.63 0.99 27.12
CA VAL A 62 20.26 0.56 25.87
C VAL A 62 20.58 1.81 25.05
N SER A 63 21.86 2.00 24.71
CA SER A 63 22.29 3.18 23.97
C SER A 63 21.92 3.12 22.48
N MET A 64 21.87 4.28 21.82
CA MET A 64 21.71 4.30 20.36
C MET A 64 22.88 3.63 19.63
N LEU A 65 24.09 3.71 20.18
CA LEU A 65 25.27 3.04 19.63
C LEU A 65 25.15 1.51 19.70
N GLU A 66 24.73 0.97 20.86
CA GLU A 66 24.48 -0.47 21.03
C GLU A 66 23.40 -0.95 20.05
N ALA A 67 22.31 -0.19 19.91
CA ALA A 67 21.24 -0.51 18.96
C ALA A 67 21.73 -0.52 17.51
N GLN A 68 22.58 0.45 17.12
CA GLN A 68 23.19 0.47 15.79
C GLN A 68 24.13 -0.72 15.56
N GLN A 69 24.92 -1.13 16.56
CA GLN A 69 25.77 -2.31 16.48
C GLN A 69 24.94 -3.58 16.26
N ILE A 70 23.86 -3.75 17.03
CA ILE A 70 22.93 -4.88 16.87
C ILE A 70 22.21 -4.82 15.51
N GLY A 71 21.85 -3.63 15.04
CA GLY A 71 21.24 -3.44 13.73
C GLY A 71 22.12 -3.94 12.58
N ARG A 72 23.45 -3.87 12.70
CA ARG A 72 24.36 -4.45 11.70
C ARG A 72 24.33 -5.97 11.67
N LEU A 73 23.97 -6.61 12.79
CA LEU A 73 23.79 -8.07 12.85
C LEU A 73 22.57 -8.53 12.07
N LEU A 74 21.54 -7.69 11.93
CA LEU A 74 20.41 -7.99 11.04
C LEU A 74 20.88 -8.10 9.58
N THR A 75 21.66 -7.12 9.12
CA THR A 75 22.24 -7.14 7.76
C THR A 75 23.14 -8.35 7.56
N LEU A 76 23.97 -8.67 8.55
CA LEU A 76 24.82 -9.86 8.51
C LEU A 76 23.98 -11.14 8.40
N ALA A 77 23.00 -11.33 9.30
CA ALA A 77 22.14 -12.52 9.31
C ALA A 77 21.41 -12.73 7.97
N GLN A 78 20.97 -11.65 7.33
CA GLN A 78 20.40 -11.68 5.98
C GLN A 78 21.44 -12.10 4.94
N ALA A 79 22.65 -11.53 4.99
CA ALA A 79 23.72 -11.82 4.04
C ALA A 79 24.21 -13.29 4.12
N ILE A 80 24.22 -13.90 5.31
CA ILE A 80 24.63 -15.30 5.49
C ILE A 80 23.48 -16.32 5.33
N GLY A 81 22.27 -15.85 5.00
CA GLY A 81 21.13 -16.71 4.66
C GLY A 81 20.34 -17.24 5.86
N MET A 82 20.41 -16.59 7.02
CA MET A 82 19.67 -16.98 8.23
C MET A 82 18.21 -16.45 8.21
N SER A 83 17.48 -16.74 7.14
CA SER A 83 16.14 -16.20 6.89
C SER A 83 15.13 -16.56 7.98
N ASP A 84 15.20 -17.79 8.51
CA ASP A 84 14.29 -18.26 9.58
C ASP A 84 14.58 -17.57 10.92
N PHE A 85 15.85 -17.34 11.24
CA PHE A 85 16.28 -16.58 12.41
C PHE A 85 15.81 -15.13 12.31
N VAL A 86 16.06 -14.47 11.17
CA VAL A 86 15.61 -13.10 10.93
C VAL A 86 14.10 -13.00 11.04
N ARG A 87 13.34 -13.87 10.35
CA ARG A 87 11.87 -13.89 10.42
C ARG A 87 11.35 -14.11 11.84
N THR A 88 12.07 -14.89 12.65
CA THR A 88 11.71 -15.12 14.05
C THR A 88 11.87 -13.85 14.88
N LEU A 89 13.01 -13.17 14.77
CA LEU A 89 13.30 -11.98 15.57
C LEU A 89 12.63 -10.72 15.05
N THR A 90 12.11 -10.73 13.84
CA THR A 90 11.29 -9.65 13.29
C THR A 90 9.79 -9.93 13.37
N ALA A 91 9.38 -11.01 14.07
CA ALA A 91 7.98 -11.34 14.25
C ALA A 91 7.21 -10.18 14.93
N GLY A 92 6.09 -9.78 14.33
CA GLY A 92 5.28 -8.63 14.76
C GLY A 92 5.75 -7.28 14.26
N ALA A 93 6.85 -7.20 13.51
CA ALA A 93 7.24 -5.96 12.85
C ALA A 93 6.23 -5.58 11.76
N GLY A 94 5.98 -4.28 11.61
CA GLY A 94 5.24 -3.75 10.46
C GLY A 94 6.04 -3.83 9.16
N MET A 95 5.45 -3.34 8.06
CA MET A 95 6.08 -3.39 6.73
C MET A 95 7.25 -2.40 6.55
N ASN A 96 7.51 -1.53 7.52
CA ASN A 96 8.56 -0.52 7.45
C ASN A 96 9.91 -1.10 7.88
N GLN A 97 10.95 -0.91 7.06
CA GLN A 97 12.32 -1.36 7.33
C GLN A 97 12.86 -0.90 8.70
N ASN A 98 12.52 0.31 9.13
CA ASN A 98 12.93 0.82 10.45
C ASN A 98 12.24 0.03 11.58
N GLN A 99 10.97 -0.33 11.42
CA GLN A 99 10.25 -1.15 12.40
C GLN A 99 10.82 -2.57 12.47
N VAL A 100 11.20 -3.14 11.32
CA VAL A 100 11.88 -4.45 11.25
C VAL A 100 13.20 -4.42 12.02
N ALA A 101 14.03 -3.39 11.81
CA ALA A 101 15.30 -3.25 12.52
C ALA A 101 15.11 -3.07 14.03
N VAL A 102 14.18 -2.20 14.45
CA VAL A 102 13.85 -1.99 15.88
C VAL A 102 13.38 -3.30 16.52
N GLN A 103 12.47 -4.02 15.86
CA GLN A 103 11.93 -5.28 16.38
C GLN A 103 13.02 -6.35 16.52
N PHE A 104 13.91 -6.46 15.54
CA PHE A 104 15.06 -7.36 15.59
C PHE A 104 15.97 -7.05 16.79
N ILE A 105 16.32 -5.77 17.00
CA ILE A 105 17.20 -5.34 18.09
C ILE A 105 16.59 -5.72 19.44
N ILE A 106 15.31 -5.37 19.65
CA ILE A 106 14.58 -5.66 20.89
C ILE A 106 14.52 -7.18 21.14
N ASN A 107 14.11 -7.95 20.13
CA ASN A 107 13.95 -9.39 20.27
C ASN A 107 15.29 -10.12 20.48
N LEU A 108 16.37 -9.66 19.85
CA LEU A 108 17.70 -10.24 20.07
C LEU A 108 18.20 -9.99 21.51
N LEU A 109 17.96 -8.79 22.05
CA LEU A 109 18.30 -8.47 23.45
C LEU A 109 17.50 -9.34 24.44
N VAL A 110 16.19 -9.47 24.20
CA VAL A 110 15.32 -10.36 24.99
C VAL A 110 15.77 -11.81 24.90
N LEU A 111 16.05 -12.29 23.68
CA LEU A 111 16.52 -13.65 23.43
C LEU A 111 17.78 -13.96 24.22
N ARG A 112 18.79 -13.08 24.16
CA ARG A 112 20.07 -13.29 24.86
C ARG A 112 19.88 -13.34 26.37
N HIS A 113 19.10 -12.42 26.92
CA HIS A 113 18.77 -12.41 28.35
C HIS A 113 18.08 -13.71 28.78
N GLU A 114 17.09 -14.17 28.02
CA GLU A 114 16.35 -15.40 28.32
C GLU A 114 17.20 -16.66 28.12
N ALA A 115 18.07 -16.68 27.12
CA ALA A 115 19.02 -17.78 26.92
C ALA A 115 19.98 -17.92 28.11
N GLU A 116 20.50 -16.81 28.64
CA GLU A 116 21.32 -16.81 29.85
C GLU A 116 20.53 -17.30 31.08
N ARG A 117 19.30 -16.81 31.26
CA ARG A 117 18.40 -17.21 32.36
C ARG A 117 18.08 -18.71 32.34
N LEU A 118 17.95 -19.29 31.15
CA LEU A 118 17.69 -20.72 30.93
C LEU A 118 18.97 -21.57 30.94
N GLY A 119 20.16 -20.97 31.07
CA GLY A 119 21.44 -21.68 31.07
C GLY A 119 21.85 -22.23 29.71
N LEU A 120 21.32 -21.69 28.62
CA LEU A 120 21.62 -22.12 27.25
C LEU A 120 23.02 -21.63 26.85
N ARG A 121 23.97 -22.57 26.74
CA ARG A 121 25.37 -22.28 26.38
C ARG A 121 25.85 -23.20 25.26
N PRO A 122 25.61 -22.84 23.99
CA PRO A 122 26.11 -23.62 22.85
C PRO A 122 27.64 -23.76 22.89
N SER A 123 28.12 -24.97 22.68
CA SER A 123 29.54 -25.32 22.58
C SER A 123 30.14 -24.82 21.25
N ALA A 124 31.47 -24.70 21.21
CA ALA A 124 32.18 -24.31 19.99
C ALA A 124 31.97 -25.31 18.83
N SER A 125 31.83 -26.60 19.13
CA SER A 125 31.52 -27.62 18.12
C SER A 125 30.14 -27.43 17.52
N GLU A 126 29.11 -27.17 18.34
CA GLU A 126 27.75 -26.93 17.85
C GLU A 126 27.69 -25.69 16.96
N ILE A 127 28.40 -24.62 17.34
CA ILE A 127 28.50 -23.40 16.52
C ILE A 127 29.18 -23.71 15.18
N ALA A 128 30.32 -24.38 15.20
CA ALA A 128 31.05 -24.74 13.98
C ALA A 128 30.21 -25.63 13.04
N ASP A 129 29.40 -26.54 13.58
CA ASP A 129 28.53 -27.41 12.80
C ASP A 129 27.38 -26.66 12.12
N VAL A 130 26.84 -25.63 12.75
CA VAL A 130 25.82 -24.76 12.15
C VAL A 130 26.45 -23.83 11.12
N VAL A 131 27.62 -23.22 11.40
CA VAL A 131 28.35 -22.39 10.43
C VAL A 131 28.62 -23.16 9.13
N ARG A 132 29.03 -24.43 9.24
CA ARG A 132 29.27 -25.32 8.10
C ARG A 132 28.03 -25.65 7.28
N LYS A 133 26.83 -25.33 7.75
CA LYS A 133 25.54 -25.57 7.06
C LYS A 133 24.90 -24.28 6.55
N LEU A 134 25.47 -23.11 6.86
CA LEU A 134 24.93 -21.83 6.40
C LEU A 134 24.92 -21.76 4.86
N PRO A 135 23.80 -21.36 4.23
CA PRO A 135 23.66 -21.35 2.78
C PRO A 135 24.75 -20.53 2.06
N ALA A 136 25.16 -19.40 2.64
CA ALA A 136 26.18 -18.53 2.06
C ALA A 136 27.56 -19.21 1.93
N PHE A 137 27.82 -20.26 2.72
CA PHE A 137 29.09 -20.98 2.74
C PHE A 137 28.99 -22.38 2.13
N GLN A 138 27.90 -22.69 1.43
CA GLN A 138 27.76 -23.95 0.68
C GLN A 138 28.23 -23.82 -0.77
N SER A 139 28.74 -24.92 -1.31
CA SER A 139 28.96 -25.22 -2.72
C SER A 139 28.25 -26.53 -3.08
N GLU A 140 28.36 -26.99 -4.33
CA GLU A 140 27.75 -28.26 -4.77
C GLU A 140 28.26 -29.49 -3.98
N SER A 141 29.46 -29.40 -3.39
CA SER A 141 30.08 -30.46 -2.59
C SER A 141 29.99 -30.25 -1.07
N GLY A 142 29.22 -29.26 -0.61
CA GLY A 142 29.07 -28.91 0.81
C GLY A 142 29.83 -27.64 1.19
N PHE A 143 30.31 -27.57 2.45
CA PHE A 143 30.97 -26.37 2.98
C PHE A 143 32.20 -25.94 2.15
N ASP A 144 32.23 -24.67 1.76
CA ASP A 144 33.28 -24.06 0.96
C ASP A 144 34.06 -23.04 1.80
N ILE A 145 35.27 -23.42 2.18
CA ILE A 145 36.18 -22.58 2.97
C ILE A 145 36.62 -21.31 2.23
N ASN A 146 36.66 -21.34 0.89
CA ASN A 146 37.03 -20.16 0.11
C ASN A 146 35.92 -19.11 0.15
N LYS A 147 34.66 -19.53 0.06
CA LYS A 147 33.51 -18.64 0.24
C LYS A 147 33.47 -18.04 1.64
N PHE A 148 33.71 -18.86 2.67
CA PHE A 148 33.79 -18.37 4.05
C PHE A 148 34.92 -17.34 4.19
N THR A 149 36.12 -17.66 3.72
CA THR A 149 37.30 -16.77 3.81
C THR A 149 37.09 -15.47 3.04
N ASP A 150 36.51 -15.54 1.85
CA ASP A 150 36.17 -14.37 1.02
C ASP A 150 35.13 -13.47 1.73
N PHE A 151 34.08 -14.07 2.29
CA PHE A 151 33.06 -13.34 3.03
C PHE A 151 33.64 -12.67 4.29
N VAL A 152 34.51 -13.35 5.03
CA VAL A 152 35.19 -12.76 6.20
C VAL A 152 36.07 -11.58 5.80
N ARG A 153 36.83 -11.70 4.70
CA ARG A 153 37.76 -10.64 4.25
C ARG A 153 37.06 -9.46 3.60
N ASN A 154 36.10 -9.73 2.72
CA ASN A 154 35.52 -8.74 1.81
C ASN A 154 34.07 -8.39 2.16
N GLY A 155 33.32 -9.31 2.77
CA GLY A 155 31.91 -9.13 3.15
C GLY A 155 31.72 -8.43 4.50
N LEU A 156 32.52 -8.79 5.51
CA LEU A 156 32.35 -8.25 6.88
C LEU A 156 32.94 -6.85 7.06
N ALA A 157 34.07 -6.55 6.43
CA ALA A 157 34.79 -5.29 6.61
C ALA A 157 33.95 -4.03 6.25
N PRO A 158 33.17 -4.00 5.15
CA PRO A 158 32.26 -2.88 4.86
C PRO A 158 31.17 -2.66 5.92
N MET A 159 30.83 -3.70 6.68
CA MET A 159 29.86 -3.64 7.78
C MET A 159 30.52 -3.29 9.12
N GLY A 160 31.85 -3.18 9.20
CA GLY A 160 32.57 -2.99 10.46
C GLY A 160 32.37 -4.16 11.43
N LEU A 161 32.27 -5.38 10.89
CA LEU A 161 32.10 -6.63 11.64
C LEU A 161 33.33 -7.54 11.45
N GLY A 162 33.53 -8.45 12.39
CA GLY A 162 34.52 -9.53 12.35
C GLY A 162 33.87 -10.92 12.43
N GLU A 163 34.68 -11.97 12.27
CA GLU A 163 34.25 -13.37 12.26
C GLU A 163 33.47 -13.77 13.52
N GLU A 164 33.83 -13.20 14.67
CA GLU A 164 33.17 -13.41 15.96
C GLU A 164 31.67 -13.06 15.94
N HIS A 165 31.24 -12.16 15.04
CA HIS A 165 29.83 -11.81 14.89
C HIS A 165 29.04 -12.90 14.15
N ILE A 166 29.69 -13.68 13.29
CA ILE A 166 29.07 -14.88 12.68
C ILE A 166 28.85 -15.92 13.78
N GLU A 167 29.86 -16.19 14.59
CA GLU A 167 29.74 -17.13 15.72
C GLU A 167 28.67 -16.69 16.72
N GLN A 168 28.59 -15.38 17.01
CA GLN A 168 27.58 -14.83 17.91
C GLN A 168 26.16 -15.00 17.36
N LEU A 169 25.94 -14.72 16.08
CA LEU A 169 24.64 -14.94 15.44
C LEU A 169 24.24 -16.41 15.42
N VAL A 170 25.19 -17.31 15.13
CA VAL A 170 24.94 -18.74 15.15
C VAL A 170 24.63 -19.23 16.57
N ARG A 171 25.31 -18.69 17.59
CA ARG A 171 24.97 -18.95 18.99
C ARG A 171 23.55 -18.50 19.30
N ASP A 172 23.16 -17.30 18.89
CA ASP A 172 21.81 -16.77 19.07
C ASP A 172 20.76 -17.66 18.35
N GLU A 173 21.09 -18.17 17.16
CA GLU A 173 20.22 -19.10 16.41
C GLU A 173 20.03 -20.44 17.13
N ILE A 174 21.11 -21.02 17.66
CA ILE A 174 21.02 -22.26 18.45
C ILE A 174 20.14 -22.04 19.68
N CYS A 175 20.35 -20.93 20.41
CA CYS A 175 19.56 -20.59 21.59
C CYS A 175 18.08 -20.40 21.25
N VAL A 176 17.73 -19.67 20.18
CA VAL A 176 16.32 -19.47 19.81
C VAL A 176 15.68 -20.77 19.35
N ASN A 177 16.41 -21.65 18.67
CA ASN A 177 15.90 -22.94 18.23
C ASN A 177 15.65 -23.89 19.41
N GLU A 178 16.50 -23.83 20.44
CA GLU A 178 16.29 -24.56 21.69
C GLU A 178 15.06 -24.03 22.44
N ILE A 179 14.90 -22.71 22.54
CA ILE A 179 13.70 -22.09 23.15
C ILE A 179 12.45 -22.50 22.37
N LYS A 180 12.47 -22.45 21.03
CA LYS A 180 11.36 -22.95 20.20
C LYS A 180 11.02 -24.41 20.50
N ARG A 181 12.02 -25.27 20.64
CA ARG A 181 11.83 -26.69 20.97
C ARG A 181 11.15 -26.86 22.33
N LEU A 182 11.59 -26.12 23.35
CA LEU A 182 11.01 -26.16 24.69
C LEU A 182 9.55 -25.67 24.68
N LEU A 183 9.26 -24.58 23.96
CA LEU A 183 7.90 -24.06 23.81
C LEU A 183 6.99 -25.01 23.02
N ALA A 184 7.55 -25.75 22.07
CA ALA A 184 6.80 -26.68 21.23
C ALA A 184 6.42 -27.99 21.94
N ALA A 185 7.09 -28.37 23.05
CA ALA A 185 6.93 -29.68 23.69
C ALA A 185 5.49 -29.99 24.16
N GLY A 186 4.68 -28.97 24.44
CA GLY A 186 3.26 -29.11 24.82
C GLY A 186 2.26 -28.87 23.69
N ILE A 187 2.72 -28.59 22.47
CA ILE A 187 1.86 -28.20 21.35
C ILE A 187 1.52 -29.43 20.51
N THR A 188 0.26 -29.85 20.55
CA THR A 188 -0.26 -30.94 19.72
C THR A 188 -1.47 -30.48 18.91
N VAL A 189 -1.72 -31.12 17.78
CA VAL A 189 -2.98 -31.01 17.04
C VAL A 189 -3.76 -32.28 17.30
N SER A 190 -4.97 -32.15 17.87
CA SER A 190 -5.80 -33.33 18.08
C SER A 190 -6.30 -33.88 16.75
N LYS A 191 -6.54 -35.19 16.65
CA LYS A 191 -7.10 -35.80 15.44
C LYS A 191 -8.43 -35.14 15.03
N GLY A 192 -9.30 -34.84 15.99
CA GLY A 192 -10.58 -34.18 15.72
C GLY A 192 -10.41 -32.77 15.13
N GLU A 193 -9.51 -31.97 15.71
CA GLU A 193 -9.18 -30.63 15.20
C GLU A 193 -8.58 -30.70 13.79
N LEU A 194 -7.67 -31.64 13.56
CA LEU A 194 -7.06 -31.85 12.24
C LEU A 194 -8.11 -32.23 11.20
N ASP A 195 -8.98 -33.19 11.52
CA ASP A 195 -10.04 -33.68 10.64
C ASP A 195 -11.02 -32.55 10.28
N GLU A 196 -11.43 -31.76 11.27
CA GLU A 196 -12.36 -30.65 11.07
C GLU A 196 -11.75 -29.53 10.21
N ASN A 197 -10.53 -29.09 10.55
CA ASN A 197 -9.85 -28.03 9.81
C ASN A 197 -9.49 -28.46 8.39
N PHE A 198 -9.07 -29.71 8.20
CA PHE A 198 -8.76 -30.26 6.88
C PHE A 198 -10.00 -30.27 6.00
N ARG A 199 -11.11 -30.80 6.54
CA ARG A 199 -12.41 -30.77 5.85
C ARG A 199 -12.85 -29.35 5.52
N ARG A 200 -12.73 -28.41 6.47
CA ARG A 200 -13.11 -27.00 6.25
C ARG A 200 -12.36 -26.38 5.07
N GLY A 201 -11.07 -26.67 4.92
CA GLY A 201 -10.27 -26.15 3.82
C GLY A 201 -10.48 -26.87 2.48
N TYR A 202 -10.51 -28.21 2.50
CA TYR A 202 -10.38 -29.05 1.30
C TYR A 202 -11.69 -29.66 0.79
N ASP A 203 -12.74 -29.74 1.60
CA ASP A 203 -14.03 -30.23 1.13
C ASP A 203 -14.50 -29.43 -0.10
N LYS A 204 -15.29 -30.07 -0.96
CA LYS A 204 -15.93 -29.39 -2.09
C LYS A 204 -17.21 -28.73 -1.64
N PHE A 205 -17.29 -27.42 -1.83
CA PHE A 205 -18.44 -26.57 -1.52
C PHE A 205 -19.34 -26.49 -2.76
N TYR A 206 -20.61 -26.78 -2.57
CA TYR A 206 -21.67 -26.60 -3.58
C TYR A 206 -22.48 -25.39 -3.15
N VAL A 207 -22.35 -24.28 -3.89
CA VAL A 207 -22.89 -22.98 -3.50
C VAL A 207 -23.82 -22.45 -4.58
N SER A 208 -24.99 -21.99 -4.13
CA SER A 208 -25.88 -21.16 -4.92
C SER A 208 -25.75 -19.70 -4.46
N VAL A 209 -25.74 -18.75 -5.39
CA VAL A 209 -25.69 -17.32 -5.07
C VAL A 209 -26.93 -16.61 -5.60
N ILE A 210 -27.46 -15.70 -4.80
CA ILE A 210 -28.50 -14.76 -5.21
C ILE A 210 -27.82 -13.41 -5.39
N ARG A 211 -27.82 -12.88 -6.61
CA ARG A 211 -27.15 -11.63 -6.95
C ARG A 211 -28.11 -10.45 -6.95
N PHE A 212 -27.62 -9.32 -6.49
CA PHE A 212 -28.31 -8.05 -6.49
C PHE A 212 -27.46 -7.03 -7.24
N ARG A 213 -28.03 -6.36 -8.23
CA ARG A 213 -27.35 -5.32 -9.00
C ARG A 213 -28.06 -3.98 -8.80
N PRO A 214 -27.34 -2.84 -8.85
CA PRO A 214 -27.96 -1.52 -8.71
C PRO A 214 -29.09 -1.28 -9.71
N THR A 215 -28.94 -1.80 -10.93
CA THR A 215 -29.95 -1.71 -12.00
C THR A 215 -31.28 -2.32 -11.62
N ASP A 216 -31.30 -3.34 -10.76
CA ASP A 216 -32.53 -4.00 -10.30
C ASP A 216 -33.39 -3.07 -9.40
N PHE A 217 -32.82 -1.93 -8.95
CA PHE A 217 -33.46 -0.97 -8.05
C PHE A 217 -33.65 0.43 -8.65
N GLN A 218 -33.23 0.68 -9.89
CA GLN A 218 -33.24 2.04 -10.47
C GLN A 218 -34.65 2.56 -10.77
N ASP A 219 -35.57 1.68 -11.19
CA ASP A 219 -36.90 2.08 -11.64
C ASP A 219 -37.80 2.63 -10.52
N GLY A 220 -37.49 2.31 -9.25
CA GLY A 220 -38.22 2.81 -8.08
C GLY A 220 -37.68 4.11 -7.48
N ILE A 221 -36.55 4.62 -7.97
CA ILE A 221 -35.87 5.77 -7.36
C ILE A 221 -36.31 7.06 -8.04
N THR A 222 -37.20 7.78 -7.37
CA THR A 222 -37.52 9.16 -7.72
C THR A 222 -36.53 10.09 -7.02
N VAL A 223 -35.93 11.02 -7.77
CA VAL A 223 -35.09 12.10 -7.24
C VAL A 223 -35.83 13.40 -7.51
N ASN A 224 -36.24 14.10 -6.46
CA ASN A 224 -36.94 15.38 -6.58
C ASN A 224 -35.95 16.55 -6.47
N ASP A 225 -36.42 17.77 -6.74
CA ASP A 225 -35.55 18.96 -6.69
C ASP A 225 -35.06 19.28 -5.26
N GLU A 226 -35.82 18.90 -4.22
CA GLU A 226 -35.42 19.07 -2.82
C GLU A 226 -34.19 18.20 -2.48
N ASP A 227 -34.16 16.96 -2.98
CA ASP A 227 -33.03 16.04 -2.82
C ASP A 227 -31.77 16.60 -3.49
N VAL A 228 -31.91 17.14 -4.70
CA VAL A 228 -30.81 17.76 -5.45
C VAL A 228 -30.28 18.97 -4.70
N GLN A 229 -31.17 19.83 -4.19
CA GLN A 229 -30.78 21.02 -3.43
C GLN A 229 -30.02 20.64 -2.14
N LYS A 230 -30.55 19.69 -1.36
CA LYS A 230 -29.88 19.20 -0.14
C LYS A 230 -28.51 18.61 -0.44
N TYR A 231 -28.39 17.80 -1.49
CA TYR A 231 -27.11 17.22 -1.88
C TYR A 231 -26.12 18.31 -2.32
N TYR A 232 -26.58 19.28 -3.13
CA TYR A 232 -25.78 20.41 -3.56
C TYR A 232 -25.24 21.19 -2.37
N ASP A 233 -26.09 21.56 -1.42
CA ASP A 233 -25.71 22.32 -0.22
C ASP A 233 -24.72 21.58 0.68
N ALA A 234 -24.87 20.26 0.81
CA ALA A 234 -23.96 19.43 1.61
C ALA A 234 -22.60 19.19 0.94
N HIS A 235 -22.53 19.16 -0.40
CA HIS A 235 -21.32 18.76 -1.15
C HIS A 235 -20.73 19.88 -2.02
N LYS A 236 -21.03 21.16 -1.74
CA LYS A 236 -20.52 22.32 -2.52
C LYS A 236 -19.01 22.33 -2.73
N ALA A 237 -18.25 21.85 -1.73
CA ALA A 237 -16.79 21.83 -1.80
C ALA A 237 -16.24 20.81 -2.82
N GLU A 238 -16.99 19.73 -3.07
CA GLU A 238 -16.64 18.64 -3.97
C GLU A 238 -17.17 18.86 -5.38
N LEU A 239 -18.27 19.61 -5.52
CA LEU A 239 -18.91 19.95 -6.79
C LEU A 239 -18.19 21.11 -7.49
N LYS A 240 -17.04 20.82 -8.09
CA LYS A 240 -16.24 21.79 -8.86
C LYS A 240 -16.12 21.37 -10.32
N THR A 241 -15.85 22.35 -11.19
CA THR A 241 -15.39 22.08 -12.55
C THR A 241 -14.02 21.43 -12.48
N ASP A 242 -13.74 20.52 -13.42
CA ASP A 242 -12.41 19.98 -13.58
C ASP A 242 -11.44 21.10 -13.98
N GLU A 243 -10.24 21.06 -13.43
CA GLU A 243 -9.18 21.96 -13.85
C GLU A 243 -8.79 21.63 -15.29
N LYS A 244 -8.77 22.66 -16.15
CA LYS A 244 -8.31 22.50 -17.52
C LYS A 244 -7.05 23.29 -17.76
N ARG A 245 -6.19 22.72 -18.60
CA ARG A 245 -4.97 23.35 -19.10
C ARG A 245 -4.99 23.35 -20.62
N LYS A 246 -4.41 24.39 -21.19
CA LYS A 246 -4.06 24.51 -22.60
C LYS A 246 -2.59 24.90 -22.65
N VAL A 247 -1.80 24.14 -23.41
CA VAL A 247 -0.36 24.37 -23.51
C VAL A 247 0.07 24.43 -24.95
N GLN A 248 1.09 25.26 -25.20
CA GLN A 248 1.96 25.12 -26.34
C GLN A 248 3.16 24.26 -25.94
N PHE A 249 3.78 23.59 -26.90
CA PHE A 249 4.98 22.83 -26.63
C PHE A 249 5.90 22.76 -27.83
N VAL A 250 7.18 22.58 -27.51
CA VAL A 250 8.22 22.24 -28.48
C VAL A 250 8.71 20.83 -28.16
N ARG A 251 8.86 20.02 -29.21
CA ARG A 251 9.42 18.67 -29.12
C ARG A 251 10.80 18.63 -29.74
N LEU A 252 11.81 18.32 -28.93
CA LEU A 252 13.16 17.99 -29.35
C LEU A 252 13.32 16.47 -29.33
N GLY A 253 12.79 15.83 -30.37
CA GLY A 253 12.71 14.38 -30.47
C GLY A 253 13.84 13.76 -31.29
N LEU A 254 14.10 12.48 -31.03
CA LEU A 254 14.92 11.64 -31.92
C LEU A 254 14.19 11.45 -33.27
N THR A 255 14.92 11.51 -34.38
CA THR A 255 14.40 11.06 -35.69
C THR A 255 14.20 9.54 -35.69
N GLU A 256 13.41 9.00 -36.62
CA GLU A 256 13.17 7.55 -36.71
C GLU A 256 14.47 6.73 -36.79
N GLU A 257 15.48 7.25 -37.51
CA GLU A 257 16.80 6.64 -37.59
C GLU A 257 17.54 6.69 -36.24
N GLN A 258 17.47 7.83 -35.54
CA GLN A 258 18.11 8.03 -34.24
C GLN A 258 17.45 7.21 -33.12
N THR A 259 16.16 6.87 -33.26
CA THR A 259 15.50 5.99 -32.28
C THR A 259 16.09 4.58 -32.24
N LYS A 260 16.74 4.15 -33.33
CA LYS A 260 17.39 2.83 -33.47
C LYS A 260 18.83 2.81 -32.94
N LEU A 261 19.42 3.97 -32.63
CA LEU A 261 20.76 4.07 -32.07
C LEU A 261 20.82 3.49 -30.65
N THR A 262 21.94 2.87 -30.31
CA THR A 262 22.22 2.28 -28.99
C THR A 262 23.59 2.74 -28.47
N GLY A 263 23.85 2.55 -27.17
CA GLY A 263 25.15 2.85 -26.58
C GLY A 263 25.54 4.34 -26.66
N LYS A 264 26.82 4.61 -26.97
CA LYS A 264 27.43 5.96 -26.94
C LYS A 264 26.79 6.92 -27.95
N GLU A 265 26.48 6.46 -29.16
CA GLU A 265 25.88 7.30 -30.21
C GLU A 265 24.52 7.86 -29.79
N ARG A 266 23.71 7.03 -29.13
CA ARG A 266 22.41 7.48 -28.58
C ARG A 266 22.61 8.52 -27.47
N ILE A 267 23.60 8.31 -26.60
CA ILE A 267 23.90 9.23 -25.50
C ILE A 267 24.33 10.60 -26.04
N GLU A 268 25.21 10.63 -27.04
CA GLU A 268 25.66 11.88 -27.66
C GLU A 268 24.52 12.65 -28.33
N VAL A 269 23.61 11.95 -29.03
CA VAL A 269 22.42 12.59 -29.63
C VAL A 269 21.49 13.15 -28.56
N LEU A 270 21.22 12.37 -27.50
CA LEU A 270 20.38 12.83 -26.39
C LEU A 270 21.01 14.01 -25.65
N GLN A 271 22.34 14.04 -25.49
CA GLN A 271 23.04 15.16 -24.88
C GLN A 271 22.90 16.42 -25.73
N LYS A 272 23.09 16.34 -27.06
CA LYS A 272 22.84 17.48 -27.95
C LYS A 272 21.40 17.99 -27.90
N LEU A 273 20.42 17.09 -27.79
CA LEU A 273 19.02 17.47 -27.63
C LEU A 273 18.78 18.15 -26.27
N SER A 274 19.43 17.66 -25.21
CA SER A 274 19.40 18.27 -23.88
C SER A 274 20.01 19.67 -23.88
N ASP A 275 21.15 19.86 -24.54
CA ASP A 275 21.83 21.16 -24.66
C ASP A 275 20.91 22.16 -25.39
N ARG A 276 20.32 21.75 -26.52
CA ARG A 276 19.35 22.58 -27.25
C ARG A 276 18.10 22.90 -26.44
N ALA A 277 17.61 21.94 -25.65
CA ALA A 277 16.47 22.18 -24.76
C ALA A 277 16.84 23.19 -23.67
N THR A 278 18.05 23.08 -23.12
CA THR A 278 18.60 24.01 -22.13
C THR A 278 18.74 25.42 -22.71
N ASP A 279 19.28 25.54 -23.93
CA ASP A 279 19.42 26.81 -24.64
C ASP A 279 18.06 27.49 -24.88
N LEU A 280 17.03 26.71 -25.27
CA LEU A 280 15.68 27.23 -25.42
C LEU A 280 15.13 27.72 -24.07
N THR A 281 15.25 26.93 -23.00
CA THR A 281 14.79 27.38 -21.67
C THR A 281 15.54 28.59 -21.17
N GLN A 282 16.84 28.70 -21.45
CA GLN A 282 17.64 29.87 -21.09
C GLN A 282 17.16 31.13 -21.83
N ALA A 283 16.82 31.01 -23.12
CA ALA A 283 16.24 32.12 -23.87
C ALA A 283 14.86 32.53 -23.35
N LEU A 284 14.07 31.57 -22.84
CA LEU A 284 12.76 31.83 -22.22
C LEU A 284 12.86 32.51 -20.84
N LEU A 285 14.03 32.55 -20.21
CA LEU A 285 14.27 33.29 -18.96
C LEU A 285 14.53 34.79 -19.21
N GLU A 286 14.78 35.21 -20.45
CA GLU A 286 14.92 36.62 -20.78
C GLU A 286 13.62 37.39 -20.51
N LYS A 287 13.73 38.58 -19.91
CA LYS A 287 12.56 39.35 -19.46
C LYS A 287 11.67 39.72 -20.66
N GLY A 288 10.46 39.16 -20.69
CA GLY A 288 9.48 39.41 -21.75
C GLY A 288 9.65 38.54 -23.00
N ALA A 289 10.43 37.45 -22.90
CA ALA A 289 10.55 36.46 -23.97
C ALA A 289 9.20 35.85 -24.35
N ASP A 290 8.92 35.79 -25.65
CA ASP A 290 7.75 35.09 -26.20
C ASP A 290 8.12 33.66 -26.58
N PHE A 291 7.26 32.70 -26.24
CA PHE A 291 7.54 31.28 -26.45
C PHE A 291 7.72 30.92 -27.92
N LYS A 292 6.91 31.50 -28.81
CA LYS A 292 6.98 31.24 -30.26
C LYS A 292 8.23 31.85 -30.87
N GLN A 293 8.54 33.10 -30.52
CA GLN A 293 9.76 33.77 -31.00
C GLN A 293 11.04 33.06 -30.55
N ALA A 294 11.07 32.60 -29.29
CA ALA A 294 12.20 31.81 -28.78
C ALA A 294 12.33 30.50 -29.57
N ALA A 295 11.25 29.76 -29.77
CA ALA A 295 11.26 28.53 -30.55
C ALA A 295 11.71 28.76 -32.02
N GLU A 296 11.23 29.82 -32.66
CA GLU A 296 11.62 30.22 -34.03
C GLU A 296 13.11 30.51 -34.16
N LYS A 297 13.72 31.20 -33.17
CA LYS A 297 15.18 31.47 -33.12
C LYS A 297 16.00 30.18 -33.15
N PHE A 298 15.48 29.09 -32.58
CA PHE A 298 16.11 27.78 -32.58
C PHE A 298 15.59 26.83 -33.68
N GLN A 299 14.76 27.34 -34.60
CA GLN A 299 14.12 26.59 -35.69
C GLN A 299 13.31 25.39 -35.19
N LEU A 300 12.59 25.58 -34.08
CA LEU A 300 11.79 24.55 -33.44
C LEU A 300 10.29 24.79 -33.69
N PRO A 301 9.56 23.79 -34.21
CA PRO A 301 8.12 23.93 -34.44
C PRO A 301 7.37 23.97 -33.11
N VAL A 302 6.44 24.91 -32.98
CA VAL A 302 5.54 25.03 -31.83
C VAL A 302 4.24 24.32 -32.16
N HIS A 303 3.83 23.41 -31.28
CA HIS A 303 2.55 22.73 -31.30
C HIS A 303 1.65 23.28 -30.20
N GLU A 304 0.33 23.12 -30.34
CA GLU A 304 -0.65 23.64 -29.40
C GLU A 304 -1.76 22.63 -29.14
N THR A 305 -2.04 22.35 -27.87
CA THR A 305 -3.10 21.43 -27.46
C THR A 305 -4.49 22.08 -27.51
N GLY A 306 -5.53 21.25 -27.46
CA GLY A 306 -6.85 21.68 -26.98
C GLY A 306 -6.83 21.94 -25.47
N GLU A 307 -7.98 22.32 -24.89
CA GLU A 307 -8.16 22.27 -23.45
C GLU A 307 -8.29 20.82 -23.00
N PHE A 308 -7.53 20.41 -21.98
CA PHE A 308 -7.56 19.05 -21.45
C PHE A 308 -7.56 19.04 -19.92
N THR A 309 -8.00 17.93 -19.34
CA THR A 309 -8.01 17.70 -17.87
C THR A 309 -6.91 16.71 -17.50
N ALA A 310 -6.58 16.59 -16.22
CA ALA A 310 -5.61 15.59 -15.76
C ALA A 310 -6.11 14.14 -16.03
N ALA A 311 -7.42 13.91 -15.99
CA ALA A 311 -8.04 12.61 -16.24
C ALA A 311 -8.18 12.27 -17.73
N ALA A 312 -8.18 13.28 -18.61
CA ALA A 312 -8.24 13.11 -20.06
C ALA A 312 -7.18 14.01 -20.73
N PRO A 313 -5.91 13.56 -20.77
CA PRO A 313 -4.81 14.31 -21.39
C PRO A 313 -4.99 14.51 -22.89
N ASP A 314 -4.43 15.58 -23.44
CA ASP A 314 -4.47 15.83 -24.88
C ASP A 314 -3.62 14.80 -25.67
N PRO A 315 -4.15 14.19 -26.73
CA PRO A 315 -3.41 13.23 -27.56
C PRO A 315 -2.11 13.76 -28.18
N GLN A 316 -1.98 15.08 -28.38
CA GLN A 316 -0.75 15.69 -28.89
C GLN A 316 0.42 15.57 -27.92
N LEU A 317 0.15 15.40 -26.61
CA LEU A 317 1.15 15.05 -25.60
C LEU A 317 1.39 13.54 -25.52
N LYS A 318 0.92 12.78 -26.52
CA LYS A 318 1.07 11.32 -26.66
C LYS A 318 0.56 10.53 -25.45
N SER A 319 -0.42 11.08 -24.73
CA SER A 319 -0.93 10.52 -23.47
C SER A 319 0.18 10.18 -22.45
N ASN A 320 1.33 10.88 -22.51
CA ASN A 320 2.46 10.63 -21.63
C ASN A 320 2.15 11.22 -20.23
N PRO A 321 2.18 10.40 -19.15
CA PRO A 321 1.85 10.88 -17.81
C PRO A 321 2.75 11.99 -17.29
N GLN A 322 4.04 12.00 -17.66
CA GLN A 322 5.00 13.02 -17.23
C GLN A 322 4.71 14.38 -17.87
N LEU A 323 4.38 14.40 -19.16
CA LEU A 323 4.01 15.62 -19.88
C LEU A 323 2.69 16.20 -19.37
N GLY A 324 1.70 15.33 -19.14
CA GLY A 324 0.44 15.72 -18.50
C GLY A 324 0.68 16.35 -17.13
N ALA A 325 1.40 15.65 -16.23
CA ALA A 325 1.69 16.16 -14.89
C ALA A 325 2.46 17.49 -14.91
N ALA A 326 3.40 17.66 -15.83
CA ALA A 326 4.15 18.90 -15.97
C ALA A 326 3.25 20.08 -16.40
N ALA A 327 2.33 19.86 -17.34
CA ALA A 327 1.39 20.90 -17.77
C ALA A 327 0.50 21.43 -16.63
N PHE A 328 0.10 20.57 -15.68
CA PHE A 328 -0.70 20.97 -14.53
C PHE A 328 0.10 21.68 -13.43
N LYS A 329 1.44 21.59 -13.43
CA LYS A 329 2.32 22.33 -12.51
C LYS A 329 2.58 23.78 -12.95
N LEU A 330 2.36 24.11 -14.23
CA LEU A 330 2.59 25.45 -14.76
C LEU A 330 1.60 26.47 -14.18
N SER A 331 2.06 27.70 -14.03
CA SER A 331 1.27 28.82 -13.52
C SER A 331 1.50 30.09 -14.34
N ALA A 332 0.71 31.14 -14.11
CA ALA A 332 0.96 32.43 -14.75
C ALA A 332 2.30 33.08 -14.32
N GLN A 333 2.85 32.69 -13.15
CA GLN A 333 4.15 33.17 -12.67
C GLN A 333 5.31 32.38 -13.28
N GLU A 334 5.09 31.08 -13.50
CA GLU A 334 6.03 30.14 -14.11
C GLU A 334 5.34 29.43 -15.28
N PRO A 335 5.18 30.14 -16.43
CA PRO A 335 4.40 29.62 -17.55
C PRO A 335 5.17 28.60 -18.39
N ASN A 336 6.49 28.48 -18.22
CA ASN A 336 7.35 27.57 -18.98
C ASN A 336 7.79 26.41 -18.09
N SER A 337 7.80 25.19 -18.63
CA SER A 337 8.40 24.05 -17.93
C SER A 337 9.91 24.05 -18.11
N ASP A 338 10.60 23.38 -17.19
CA ASP A 338 11.94 22.85 -17.46
C ASP A 338 11.91 21.82 -18.61
N PRO A 339 13.06 21.44 -19.19
CA PRO A 339 13.13 20.36 -20.17
C PRO A 339 12.68 19.03 -19.57
N ILE A 340 11.59 18.46 -20.09
CA ILE A 340 11.05 17.19 -19.64
C ILE A 340 11.59 16.08 -20.54
N GLN A 341 12.44 15.23 -19.98
CA GLN A 341 12.97 14.07 -20.68
C GLN A 341 11.97 12.92 -20.68
N VAL A 342 11.60 12.45 -21.87
CA VAL A 342 10.77 11.26 -22.09
C VAL A 342 11.47 10.32 -23.08
N ALA A 343 10.91 9.13 -23.30
CA ALA A 343 11.54 8.09 -24.12
C ALA A 343 11.91 8.53 -25.55
N ASP A 344 11.15 9.47 -26.13
CA ASP A 344 11.32 9.93 -27.51
C ASP A 344 12.04 11.29 -27.64
N GLY A 345 12.57 11.84 -26.54
CA GLY A 345 13.35 13.09 -26.53
C GLY A 345 12.97 14.03 -25.39
N PHE A 346 13.09 15.33 -25.64
CA PHE A 346 12.78 16.38 -24.66
C PHE A 346 11.58 17.22 -25.09
N TYR A 347 10.77 17.63 -24.13
CA TYR A 347 9.65 18.54 -24.34
C TYR A 347 9.77 19.74 -23.42
N ILE A 348 9.42 20.90 -23.95
CA ILE A 348 9.27 22.13 -23.17
C ILE A 348 7.85 22.62 -23.41
N LEU A 349 7.11 22.80 -22.33
CA LEU A 349 5.71 23.22 -22.33
C LEU A 349 5.62 24.70 -21.97
N HIS A 350 4.63 25.37 -22.54
CA HIS A 350 4.26 26.74 -22.23
C HIS A 350 2.76 26.82 -21.97
N LEU A 351 2.37 27.36 -20.82
CA LEU A 351 0.98 27.53 -20.44
C LEU A 351 0.33 28.68 -21.25
N THR A 352 -0.63 28.33 -22.10
CA THR A 352 -1.40 29.31 -22.89
C THR A 352 -2.79 29.56 -22.33
N GLY A 353 -3.33 28.64 -21.52
CA GLY A 353 -4.61 28.80 -20.86
C GLY A 353 -4.75 27.91 -19.63
N ALA A 354 -5.32 28.46 -18.58
CA ALA A 354 -5.67 27.73 -17.37
C ALA A 354 -7.11 28.12 -16.98
N ASN A 355 -7.99 27.12 -16.93
CA ASN A 355 -9.30 27.28 -16.32
C ASN A 355 -9.23 26.61 -14.95
N GLU A 356 -9.10 27.42 -13.91
CA GLU A 356 -9.07 26.96 -12.53
C GLU A 356 -10.39 26.27 -12.15
N THR A 357 -10.33 25.40 -11.14
CA THR A 357 -11.54 24.79 -10.60
C THR A 357 -12.43 25.87 -10.00
N ARG A 358 -13.68 25.96 -10.47
CA ARG A 358 -14.71 26.78 -9.84
C ARG A 358 -15.83 25.89 -9.31
N PRO A 359 -16.58 26.32 -8.27
CA PRO A 359 -17.80 25.64 -7.89
C PRO A 359 -18.77 25.53 -9.08
N LEU A 360 -19.36 24.37 -9.26
CA LEU A 360 -20.47 24.18 -10.21
C LEU A 360 -21.69 24.91 -9.66
N THR A 361 -22.47 25.51 -10.55
CA THR A 361 -23.82 25.98 -10.20
C THR A 361 -24.76 24.78 -10.00
N LEU A 362 -25.90 24.98 -9.33
CA LEU A 362 -26.88 23.92 -9.13
C LEU A 362 -27.33 23.30 -10.47
N GLU A 363 -27.57 24.13 -11.48
CA GLU A 363 -27.98 23.68 -12.82
C GLU A 363 -26.90 22.81 -13.50
N GLU A 364 -25.62 23.20 -13.40
CA GLU A 364 -24.51 22.43 -13.95
C GLU A 364 -24.24 21.12 -13.17
N ALA A 365 -24.47 21.15 -11.85
CA ALA A 365 -24.25 20.00 -10.98
C ALA A 365 -25.44 19.02 -10.99
N LYS A 366 -26.66 19.49 -11.31
CA LYS A 366 -27.91 18.70 -11.28
C LYS A 366 -27.79 17.31 -11.91
N PRO A 367 -27.26 17.10 -13.14
CA PRO A 367 -27.13 15.75 -13.69
C PRO A 367 -26.19 14.86 -12.87
N LYS A 368 -25.03 15.38 -12.43
CA LYS A 368 -24.07 14.64 -11.59
C LYS A 368 -24.67 14.28 -10.23
N ILE A 369 -25.42 15.22 -9.64
CA ILE A 369 -26.09 15.02 -8.36
C ILE A 369 -27.19 13.97 -8.47
N VAL A 370 -28.03 14.05 -9.50
CA VAL A 370 -29.11 13.06 -9.72
C VAL A 370 -28.53 11.66 -9.89
N GLU A 371 -27.45 11.51 -10.65
CA GLU A 371 -26.76 10.23 -10.80
C GLU A 371 -26.17 9.74 -9.47
N ALA A 372 -25.50 10.62 -8.72
CA ALA A 372 -24.93 10.28 -7.42
C ALA A 372 -25.99 9.85 -6.40
N ILE A 373 -27.11 10.58 -6.32
CA ILE A 373 -28.25 10.25 -5.46
C ILE A 373 -28.87 8.92 -5.89
N LYS A 374 -29.09 8.70 -7.19
CA LYS A 374 -29.60 7.42 -7.70
C LYS A 374 -28.69 6.27 -7.31
N LYS A 375 -27.38 6.41 -7.52
CA LYS A 375 -26.39 5.38 -7.16
C LYS A 375 -26.39 5.10 -5.66
N ALA A 376 -26.41 6.14 -4.82
CA ALA A 376 -26.46 6.00 -3.37
C ALA A 376 -27.74 5.29 -2.90
N ARG A 377 -28.91 5.75 -3.37
CA ARG A 377 -30.21 5.15 -3.04
C ARG A 377 -30.33 3.71 -3.55
N SER A 378 -29.85 3.41 -4.76
CA SER A 378 -29.81 2.04 -5.28
C SER A 378 -28.99 1.13 -4.37
N ARG A 379 -27.83 1.60 -3.88
CA ARG A 379 -26.97 0.82 -2.98
C ARG A 379 -27.62 0.59 -1.62
N GLU A 380 -28.29 1.60 -1.06
CA GLU A 380 -29.03 1.50 0.20
C GLU A 380 -30.21 0.54 0.10
N LEU A 381 -31.03 0.67 -0.95
CA LEU A 381 -32.15 -0.22 -1.23
C LEU A 381 -31.68 -1.66 -1.47
N MET A 382 -30.59 -1.84 -2.22
CA MET A 382 -29.97 -3.14 -2.44
C MET A 382 -29.56 -3.80 -1.12
N SER A 383 -28.87 -3.07 -0.24
CA SER A 383 -28.48 -3.58 1.07
C SER A 383 -29.67 -3.95 1.94
N THR A 384 -30.68 -3.07 1.98
CA THR A 384 -31.92 -3.29 2.75
C THR A 384 -32.69 -4.50 2.24
N LYS A 385 -32.87 -4.62 0.92
CA LYS A 385 -33.56 -5.75 0.31
C LYS A 385 -32.76 -7.03 0.47
N GLY A 386 -31.43 -6.98 0.35
CA GLY A 386 -30.54 -8.10 0.64
C GLY A 386 -30.76 -8.63 2.05
N ALA A 387 -30.73 -7.75 3.06
CA ALA A 387 -31.00 -8.13 4.46
C ALA A 387 -32.41 -8.70 4.68
N GLU A 388 -33.43 -8.11 4.05
CA GLU A 388 -34.81 -8.62 4.10
C GLU A 388 -34.91 -10.05 3.51
N VAL A 389 -34.27 -10.28 2.36
CA VAL A 389 -34.24 -11.60 1.71
C VAL A 389 -33.51 -12.61 2.60
N VAL A 390 -32.37 -12.24 3.21
CA VAL A 390 -31.67 -13.11 4.17
C VAL A 390 -32.62 -13.54 5.29
N ASN A 391 -33.35 -12.60 5.90
CA ASN A 391 -34.29 -12.90 6.98
C ASN A 391 -35.41 -13.84 6.52
N GLN A 392 -36.04 -13.54 5.37
CA GLN A 392 -37.09 -14.37 4.79
C GLN A 392 -36.62 -15.79 4.51
N LEU A 393 -35.43 -15.94 3.93
CA LEU A 393 -34.87 -17.25 3.63
C LEU A 393 -34.55 -18.03 4.92
N ARG A 394 -33.94 -17.39 5.93
CA ARG A 394 -33.63 -18.03 7.22
C ARG A 394 -34.91 -18.45 7.97
N GLU A 395 -35.96 -17.65 7.95
CA GLU A 395 -37.27 -18.00 8.53
C GLU A 395 -37.94 -19.17 7.79
N ALA A 396 -37.87 -19.16 6.46
CA ALA A 396 -38.40 -20.26 5.64
C ALA A 396 -37.65 -21.57 5.91
N THR A 397 -36.32 -21.55 5.99
CA THR A 397 -35.51 -22.74 6.32
C THR A 397 -35.81 -23.23 7.75
N LYS A 398 -35.98 -22.32 8.73
CA LYS A 398 -36.37 -22.71 10.10
C LYS A 398 -37.76 -23.35 10.18
N SER A 399 -38.69 -22.94 9.32
CA SER A 399 -40.04 -23.52 9.25
C SER A 399 -40.11 -24.82 8.42
N GLY A 400 -38.98 -25.31 7.92
CA GLY A 400 -38.88 -26.56 7.15
C GLY A 400 -39.28 -26.42 5.69
N GLN A 401 -39.46 -25.20 5.18
CA GLN A 401 -39.73 -24.96 3.76
C GLN A 401 -38.47 -25.25 2.92
N LEU A 402 -38.65 -25.86 1.74
CA LEU A 402 -37.55 -26.06 0.78
C LEU A 402 -36.97 -24.71 0.35
N LEU A 403 -35.63 -24.64 0.36
CA LEU A 403 -34.87 -23.43 0.05
C LEU A 403 -35.23 -22.88 -1.33
N GLU A 404 -35.40 -23.73 -2.34
CA GLU A 404 -35.76 -23.33 -3.70
C GLU A 404 -37.12 -22.61 -3.73
N ALA A 405 -38.09 -23.08 -2.93
CA ALA A 405 -39.40 -22.44 -2.81
C ALA A 405 -39.31 -21.11 -2.05
N ALA A 406 -38.43 -21.02 -1.04
CA ALA A 406 -38.17 -19.77 -0.31
C ALA A 406 -37.53 -18.71 -1.21
N ILE A 407 -36.56 -19.11 -2.04
CA ILE A 407 -35.87 -18.24 -3.01
C ILE A 407 -36.85 -17.75 -4.09
N GLN A 408 -37.71 -18.62 -4.61
CA GLN A 408 -38.76 -18.23 -5.56
C GLN A 408 -39.77 -17.25 -4.94
N LYS A 409 -40.19 -17.48 -3.69
CA LYS A 409 -41.09 -16.58 -2.95
C LYS A 409 -40.48 -15.20 -2.70
N ALA A 410 -39.16 -15.14 -2.49
CA ALA A 410 -38.41 -13.88 -2.35
C ALA A 410 -38.22 -13.13 -3.69
N GLY A 411 -38.68 -13.69 -4.82
CA GLY A 411 -38.51 -13.09 -6.15
C GLY A 411 -37.06 -13.14 -6.66
N ALA A 412 -36.20 -13.92 -6.01
CA ALA A 412 -34.79 -14.05 -6.31
C ALA A 412 -34.53 -15.20 -7.31
N LYS A 413 -33.46 -15.06 -8.11
CA LYS A 413 -33.00 -16.11 -9.02
C LYS A 413 -31.65 -16.64 -8.52
N PRO A 414 -31.57 -17.90 -8.05
CA PRO A 414 -30.31 -18.46 -7.61
C PRO A 414 -29.48 -18.88 -8.82
N GLU A 415 -28.19 -18.57 -8.78
CA GLU A 415 -27.17 -19.02 -9.72
C GLU A 415 -26.31 -20.09 -9.04
N LYS A 416 -26.25 -21.30 -9.62
CA LYS A 416 -25.39 -22.37 -9.12
C LYS A 416 -23.95 -22.16 -9.62
N LEU A 417 -23.01 -22.11 -8.68
CA LEU A 417 -21.60 -22.00 -9.01
C LEU A 417 -20.98 -23.38 -9.26
N PRO A 418 -19.90 -23.46 -10.06
CA PRO A 418 -19.06 -24.65 -10.09
C PRO A 418 -18.53 -24.97 -8.68
N PRO A 419 -18.45 -26.25 -8.28
CA PRO A 419 -17.97 -26.61 -6.96
C PRO A 419 -16.50 -26.21 -6.78
N PHE A 420 -16.15 -25.73 -5.58
CA PHE A 420 -14.80 -25.25 -5.26
C PHE A 420 -14.38 -25.69 -3.85
N SER A 421 -13.08 -25.62 -3.57
CA SER A 421 -12.52 -25.74 -2.22
C SER A 421 -12.02 -24.37 -1.75
N LEU A 422 -11.97 -24.15 -0.44
CA LEU A 422 -11.45 -22.89 0.12
C LEU A 422 -9.93 -22.81 -0.04
N ILE A 423 -9.25 -23.95 0.14
CA ILE A 423 -7.83 -24.11 -0.15
C ILE A 423 -7.72 -24.77 -1.52
N GLU A 424 -7.23 -24.00 -2.49
CA GLU A 424 -6.96 -24.52 -3.82
C GLU A 424 -5.75 -25.46 -3.82
N GLU A 425 -5.79 -26.44 -4.71
CA GLU A 425 -4.60 -27.18 -5.08
C GLU A 425 -3.72 -26.27 -5.93
N GLU A 426 -2.44 -26.16 -5.60
CA GLU A 426 -1.45 -25.73 -6.59
C GLU A 426 -1.51 -26.73 -7.74
N LYS A 427 -2.26 -26.40 -8.79
CA LYS A 427 -2.25 -27.18 -10.03
C LYS A 427 -0.85 -27.08 -10.60
N THR A 428 -0.10 -28.16 -10.53
CA THR A 428 1.30 -28.22 -11.00
C THR A 428 1.43 -28.15 -12.53
N LYS A 429 0.34 -28.03 -13.30
CA LYS A 429 0.38 -27.68 -14.73
C LYS A 429 -0.85 -26.88 -15.13
N PRO A 430 -0.71 -25.85 -15.99
CA PRO A 430 -1.85 -25.29 -16.69
C PRO A 430 -2.31 -26.34 -17.70
N ASP A 431 -3.29 -27.14 -17.32
CA ASP A 431 -4.02 -27.95 -18.30
C ASP A 431 -4.65 -26.97 -19.28
N GLY A 432 -4.42 -27.15 -20.58
CA GLY A 432 -4.71 -26.19 -21.66
C GLY A 432 -6.18 -25.87 -21.92
N ASN A 433 -7.05 -26.06 -20.92
CA ASN A 433 -8.38 -25.48 -20.90
C ASN A 433 -8.28 -24.04 -20.39
N GLU A 434 -8.84 -23.14 -21.18
CA GLU A 434 -8.97 -21.71 -20.90
C GLU A 434 -9.21 -21.42 -19.41
N PRO A 435 -8.62 -20.33 -18.85
CA PRO A 435 -8.95 -19.91 -17.51
C PRO A 435 -10.47 -19.70 -17.47
N LYS A 436 -11.19 -20.61 -16.80
CA LYS A 436 -12.60 -20.39 -16.46
C LYS A 436 -12.61 -19.01 -15.82
N LYS A 437 -13.34 -18.06 -16.43
CA LYS A 437 -13.56 -16.73 -15.85
C LYS A 437 -14.04 -16.94 -14.42
N GLU A 438 -13.13 -16.90 -13.46
CA GLU A 438 -13.49 -16.85 -12.06
C GLU A 438 -14.31 -15.59 -11.93
N SER A 439 -15.51 -15.72 -11.34
CA SER A 439 -16.33 -14.56 -11.13
C SER A 439 -15.53 -13.60 -10.25
N ALA A 440 -15.56 -12.30 -10.56
CA ALA A 440 -14.77 -11.30 -9.84
C ALA A 440 -15.04 -11.27 -8.33
N ASP A 441 -16.13 -11.91 -7.90
CA ASP A 441 -16.59 -12.05 -6.52
C ASP A 441 -16.35 -13.44 -5.89
N LEU A 442 -15.72 -14.39 -6.59
CA LEU A 442 -15.50 -15.76 -6.07
C LEU A 442 -14.74 -15.76 -4.74
N ALA A 443 -13.77 -14.86 -4.56
CA ALA A 443 -13.03 -14.71 -3.30
C ALA A 443 -13.95 -14.28 -2.15
N ALA A 444 -14.82 -13.29 -2.37
CA ALA A 444 -15.80 -12.85 -1.39
C ALA A 444 -16.84 -13.94 -1.09
N ILE A 445 -17.24 -14.73 -2.09
CA ILE A 445 -18.14 -15.87 -1.90
C ILE A 445 -17.48 -16.95 -1.04
N LYS A 446 -16.22 -17.30 -1.31
CA LYS A 446 -15.45 -18.26 -0.50
C LYS A 446 -15.39 -17.84 0.96
N GLU A 447 -15.15 -16.55 1.23
CA GLU A 447 -15.15 -15.99 2.58
C GLU A 447 -16.54 -16.11 3.24
N ALA A 448 -17.60 -15.72 2.53
CA ALA A 448 -18.97 -15.74 3.05
C ALA A 448 -19.47 -17.14 3.41
N VAL A 449 -18.99 -18.20 2.72
CA VAL A 449 -19.41 -19.59 2.99
C VAL A 449 -18.46 -20.37 3.89
N ALA A 450 -17.29 -19.82 4.22
CA ALA A 450 -16.20 -20.56 4.87
C ALA A 450 -16.59 -21.21 6.21
N PHE A 451 -17.50 -20.57 6.93
CA PHE A 451 -17.96 -20.98 8.25
C PHE A 451 -19.43 -21.44 8.28
N LEU A 452 -20.07 -21.54 7.12
CA LEU A 452 -21.44 -22.03 7.02
C LEU A 452 -21.50 -23.56 7.10
N ASN A 453 -22.59 -24.05 7.68
CA ASN A 453 -22.99 -25.46 7.57
C ASN A 453 -23.83 -25.70 6.31
N ALA A 454 -23.97 -26.97 5.91
CA ALA A 454 -24.85 -27.33 4.81
C ALA A 454 -26.30 -26.91 5.10
N GLY A 455 -26.94 -26.27 4.12
CA GLY A 455 -28.26 -25.66 4.22
C GLY A 455 -28.28 -24.24 4.82
N GLU A 456 -27.15 -23.71 5.30
CA GLU A 456 -27.08 -22.35 5.85
C GLU A 456 -26.88 -21.28 4.79
N ILE A 457 -27.26 -20.07 5.17
CA ILE A 457 -27.38 -18.89 4.30
C ILE A 457 -26.51 -17.78 4.89
N SER A 458 -25.61 -17.24 4.07
CA SER A 458 -24.77 -16.11 4.46
C SER A 458 -25.61 -14.87 4.73
N ASP A 459 -25.00 -13.87 5.37
CA ASP A 459 -25.53 -12.52 5.29
C ASP A 459 -25.39 -11.96 3.86
N PHE A 460 -26.01 -10.80 3.62
CA PHE A 460 -25.80 -10.07 2.38
C PHE A 460 -24.39 -9.47 2.37
N SER A 461 -23.61 -9.79 1.34
CA SER A 461 -22.24 -9.33 1.17
C SER A 461 -22.12 -8.41 -0.05
N PRO A 462 -21.65 -7.16 0.10
CA PRO A 462 -21.36 -6.30 -1.03
C PRO A 462 -20.13 -6.81 -1.81
N SER A 463 -20.17 -6.69 -3.14
CA SER A 463 -19.08 -7.06 -4.03
C SER A 463 -19.00 -6.09 -5.22
N GLY A 464 -18.05 -5.16 -5.15
CA GLY A 464 -17.94 -4.04 -6.09
C GLY A 464 -19.19 -3.15 -6.04
N GLU A 465 -19.84 -2.96 -7.18
CA GLU A 465 -21.13 -2.23 -7.27
C GLU A 465 -22.34 -3.14 -7.04
N SER A 466 -22.16 -4.47 -6.98
CA SER A 466 -23.24 -5.44 -6.76
C SER A 466 -23.16 -5.99 -5.34
N GLY A 467 -24.06 -6.91 -5.00
CA GLY A 467 -23.94 -7.74 -3.80
C GLY A 467 -24.55 -9.10 -4.00
N PHE A 468 -24.31 -10.01 -3.07
CA PHE A 468 -24.82 -11.36 -3.14
C PHE A 468 -25.21 -11.90 -1.76
N ILE A 469 -26.04 -12.93 -1.79
CA ILE A 469 -26.27 -13.85 -0.67
C ILE A 469 -25.84 -15.22 -1.16
N ALA A 470 -25.01 -15.91 -0.39
CA ALA A 470 -24.56 -17.26 -0.69
C ALA A 470 -25.35 -18.26 0.15
N VAL A 471 -25.71 -19.37 -0.47
CA VAL A 471 -26.31 -20.52 0.20
C VAL A 471 -25.41 -21.72 -0.01
N LEU A 472 -24.95 -22.30 1.10
CA LEU A 472 -24.17 -23.52 1.06
C LEU A 472 -25.12 -24.71 0.97
N GLU A 473 -25.30 -25.27 -0.22
CA GLU A 473 -26.24 -26.40 -0.42
C GLU A 473 -25.73 -27.66 0.31
N LYS A 474 -24.45 -27.98 0.09
CA LYS A 474 -23.79 -29.12 0.72
C LYS A 474 -22.27 -28.99 0.68
N ARG A 475 -21.62 -29.80 1.50
CA ARG A 475 -20.19 -30.05 1.47
C ARG A 475 -19.93 -31.52 1.21
N GLU A 476 -19.06 -31.80 0.26
CA GLU A 476 -18.60 -33.15 0.00
C GLU A 476 -17.17 -33.33 0.51
N PRO A 477 -16.90 -34.38 1.31
CA PRO A 477 -15.56 -34.64 1.80
C PRO A 477 -14.54 -34.69 0.67
N PHE A 478 -13.37 -34.12 0.91
CA PHE A 478 -12.26 -34.25 0.00
C PHE A 478 -11.88 -35.73 -0.21
N ALA A 479 -12.06 -36.23 -1.44
CA ALA A 479 -11.78 -37.61 -1.82
C ALA A 479 -10.79 -37.62 -3.00
N ASP A 480 -9.50 -37.72 -2.66
CA ASP A 480 -8.38 -37.82 -3.61
C ASP A 480 -7.51 -39.00 -3.18
N ALA A 481 -6.88 -39.67 -4.14
CA ALA A 481 -5.88 -40.70 -3.90
C ALA A 481 -4.75 -40.23 -2.97
N ASN A 482 -4.41 -38.93 -2.99
CA ASN A 482 -3.34 -38.33 -2.19
C ASN A 482 -3.85 -37.65 -0.90
N ALA A 483 -5.09 -37.92 -0.46
CA ALA A 483 -5.67 -37.27 0.71
C ALA A 483 -4.84 -37.47 2.00
N GLY A 484 -4.20 -38.62 2.17
CA GLY A 484 -3.33 -38.91 3.32
C GLY A 484 -2.11 -38.00 3.40
N GLU A 485 -1.40 -37.84 2.27
CA GLU A 485 -0.22 -36.96 2.18
C GLU A 485 -0.60 -35.49 2.38
N LYS A 486 -1.68 -35.05 1.74
CA LYS A 486 -2.21 -33.68 1.88
C LYS A 486 -2.58 -33.38 3.34
N LYS A 487 -3.19 -34.34 4.03
CA LYS A 487 -3.56 -34.20 5.44
C LYS A 487 -2.35 -34.14 6.35
N ALA A 488 -1.30 -34.93 6.10
CA ALA A 488 -0.04 -34.85 6.85
C ALA A 488 0.68 -33.51 6.63
N ALA A 489 0.71 -33.00 5.40
CA ALA A 489 1.26 -31.67 5.11
C ALA A 489 0.46 -30.55 5.78
N PHE A 490 -0.87 -30.69 5.81
CA PHE A 490 -1.76 -29.75 6.50
C PHE A 490 -1.58 -29.77 8.02
N GLU A 491 -1.43 -30.96 8.62
CA GLU A 491 -1.10 -31.12 10.03
C GLU A 491 0.20 -30.40 10.40
N LYS A 492 1.26 -30.61 9.60
CA LYS A 492 2.53 -29.90 9.77
C LYS A 492 2.34 -28.39 9.73
N ARG A 493 1.57 -27.88 8.76
CA ARG A 493 1.31 -26.43 8.64
C ARG A 493 0.55 -25.87 9.85
N ILE A 494 -0.45 -26.58 10.37
CA ILE A 494 -1.16 -26.18 11.59
C ILE A 494 -0.20 -26.17 12.77
N LEU A 495 0.59 -27.23 12.93
CA LEU A 495 1.54 -27.35 14.03
C LEU A 495 2.57 -26.22 14.00
N ASP A 496 3.19 -25.97 12.84
CA ASP A 496 4.15 -24.89 12.63
C ASP A 496 3.52 -23.51 12.93
N ASN A 497 2.27 -23.29 12.51
CA ASN A 497 1.54 -22.06 12.82
C ASN A 497 1.28 -21.91 14.32
N LYS A 498 0.84 -22.97 15.02
CA LYS A 498 0.64 -22.95 16.48
C LYS A 498 1.94 -22.66 17.22
N GLN A 499 3.03 -23.33 16.83
CA GLN A 499 4.37 -23.10 17.39
C GLN A 499 4.81 -21.65 17.19
N ARG A 500 4.57 -21.08 16.00
CA ARG A 500 4.88 -19.66 15.72
C ARG A 500 4.07 -18.70 16.60
N ILE A 501 2.78 -18.96 16.80
CA ILE A 501 1.92 -18.13 17.67
C ILE A 501 2.42 -18.17 19.11
N VAL A 502 2.73 -19.36 19.64
CA VAL A 502 3.25 -19.50 21.01
C VAL A 502 4.60 -18.78 21.16
N LEU A 503 5.50 -18.90 20.18
CA LEU A 503 6.77 -18.17 20.20
C LEU A 503 6.56 -16.65 20.17
N TYR A 504 5.60 -16.17 19.38
CA TYR A 504 5.28 -14.75 19.28
C TYR A 504 4.74 -14.20 20.60
N GLU A 505 3.77 -14.88 21.21
CA GLU A 505 3.24 -14.47 22.53
C GLU A 505 4.32 -14.55 23.60
N TRP A 506 5.17 -15.59 23.58
CA TRP A 506 6.31 -15.68 24.48
C TRP A 506 7.25 -14.48 24.33
N LEU A 507 7.67 -14.12 23.10
CA LEU A 507 8.53 -12.94 22.88
C LEU A 507 7.87 -11.66 23.40
N ARG A 508 6.57 -11.49 23.16
CA ARG A 508 5.80 -10.34 23.63
C ARG A 508 5.75 -10.26 25.15
N GLU A 509 5.46 -11.36 25.84
CA GLU A 509 5.48 -11.44 27.30
C GLU A 509 6.88 -11.12 27.85
N ARG A 510 7.95 -11.59 27.19
CA ARG A 510 9.32 -11.30 27.60
C ARG A 510 9.74 -9.85 27.37
N GLN A 511 9.28 -9.21 26.29
CA GLN A 511 9.45 -7.77 26.12
C GLN A 511 8.76 -6.98 27.24
N GLN A 512 7.54 -7.38 27.64
CA GLN A 512 6.83 -6.75 28.76
C GLN A 512 7.58 -6.93 30.08
N ALA A 513 8.08 -8.15 30.35
CA ALA A 513 8.92 -8.43 31.51
C ALA A 513 10.24 -7.63 31.50
N ALA A 514 10.75 -7.30 30.31
CA ALA A 514 11.90 -6.42 30.14
C ALA A 514 11.59 -4.94 30.43
N GLY A 515 10.34 -4.56 30.68
CA GLY A 515 9.95 -3.16 30.93
C GLY A 515 9.56 -2.37 29.67
N LEU A 516 9.47 -3.03 28.51
CA LEU A 516 8.94 -2.41 27.29
C LEU A 516 7.41 -2.46 27.32
N GLN A 517 6.77 -1.39 27.81
CA GLN A 517 5.32 -1.26 27.70
C GLN A 517 4.93 -1.02 26.24
N SER A 518 4.08 -1.88 25.68
CA SER A 518 3.30 -1.50 24.50
C SER A 518 2.40 -0.35 24.90
N SER A 519 2.52 0.83 24.27
CA SER A 519 1.45 1.82 24.39
C SER A 519 0.17 1.14 23.93
N LYS A 520 -0.83 1.02 24.80
CA LYS A 520 -2.19 0.69 24.38
C LYS A 520 -2.62 1.80 23.43
N GLY A 521 -2.54 1.52 22.13
CA GLY A 521 -3.23 2.28 21.08
C GLY A 521 -4.60 1.70 20.88
#